data_AF-A0AAV7EMC7-F1
#
_entry.id   AF-A0AAV7EMC7-F1
#
_cell.length_a   1.000
_cell.length_b   1.000
_cell.length_c   1.000
_cell.angle_alpha   90.00
_cell.angle_beta   90.00
_cell.angle_gamma   90.00
#
_symmetry.space_group_name_H-M   'P 1'
#
loop_
_entity.id
_entity.type
_entity.pdbx_description
1 polymer ?
#
loop_
_entity_poly.entity_id
_entity_poly.type
_entity_poly.pdbx_seq_one_letter_code
_entity_poly.pdbx_strand_id
1 'polypeptide(L)'
;MKSQISPSTSVFVGKACNLPNSRRHGQIRFPLGAVDCRSAIRWRRYTARATFSSASVNELGLTEVRSPSLSSLYRPAEIPKPNSTVLEAQGKVCTGPKQTRPLNEDQAYKVLDTILRSARGELQDEEEVSKAQLGAYFAAMAIRANAFPEATQWSEGERRVMNAFWPHLVQVLPPDIIFLADPEGTIMASSNSIGPRFVGKDSREMRLVGALREVLAGGHLGYEEVQGVLRDVLPLRSDGRDLTAVSESLFSAFLIGQRMNGETDRELKGYCLAFDDELGPPPMADVRSLTHYGEPYDGNTRFFRSTLFVAAVRASYGESCLLHGVDWMPPKGGITEEQMLKFMGANTSLSILQAKQLLEDEGVGFVYISQREGRPSLYSLVGLREHIKKRPPLATSEKVQQYLRATGKEAIVTGFYHEGYESPLLMLMRRRGVHSGLVVKGEEGALSMTTKIRSGIAKGLPVNHCSGFRCLNAGSAYDVDGISRESFTMEVSAKDYGFESTETPRTDRSVSKNIELGLAALKGKKGPAYDRIVLNAGMVDHLLGCEGAEDVLAAMDRAREAIDSGRALKRLLNYIRLSHNV
;
A
#
# COMPACT_ATOMS: atom_id res chain seq x y z
N MET A 1 -41.01 28.71 -46.49
CA MET A 1 -39.70 28.06 -46.76
C MET A 1 -39.70 26.75 -45.98
N LYS A 2 -40.02 25.61 -46.63
CA LYS A 2 -39.10 24.53 -47.07
C LYS A 2 -38.23 24.01 -45.90
N SER A 3 -38.17 22.72 -45.55
CA SER A 3 -38.39 21.45 -46.26
C SER A 3 -38.38 20.30 -45.21
N GLN A 4 -39.40 19.45 -45.15
CA GLN A 4 -39.55 18.12 -45.77
C GLN A 4 -38.91 16.92 -45.04
N ILE A 5 -39.80 15.96 -44.79
CA ILE A 5 -39.65 14.59 -44.31
C ILE A 5 -39.69 13.66 -45.53
N SER A 6 -38.91 12.57 -45.51
CA SER A 6 -39.26 11.18 -45.89
C SER A 6 -38.11 10.39 -46.58
N PRO A 7 -38.12 9.04 -46.50
CA PRO A 7 -36.91 8.19 -46.44
C PRO A 7 -36.67 7.32 -47.69
N SER A 8 -35.55 6.57 -47.70
CA SER A 8 -35.27 5.51 -48.69
C SER A 8 -34.86 4.18 -48.03
N THR A 9 -35.60 3.13 -48.42
CA THR A 9 -35.31 1.70 -48.71
C THR A 9 -33.82 1.28 -48.78
N SER A 10 -33.33 0.03 -48.62
CA SER A 10 -33.76 -1.36 -48.36
C SER A 10 -32.45 -2.22 -48.35
N VAL A 11 -32.28 -3.39 -47.71
CA VAL A 11 -32.47 -4.80 -48.21
C VAL A 11 -31.66 -5.75 -47.27
N PHE A 12 -32.07 -7.03 -47.24
CA PHE A 12 -31.42 -8.29 -46.77
C PHE A 12 -32.01 -8.88 -45.48
N VAL A 13 -33.00 -9.80 -45.55
CA VAL A 13 -32.98 -11.25 -45.94
C VAL A 13 -32.27 -12.14 -44.91
N GLY A 14 -33.03 -13.04 -44.27
CA GLY A 14 -32.47 -14.14 -43.47
C GLY A 14 -33.48 -14.85 -42.56
N LYS A 15 -34.10 -15.91 -43.11
CA LYS A 15 -35.20 -16.74 -42.57
C LYS A 15 -35.05 -17.24 -41.13
N ALA A 16 -36.17 -17.21 -40.41
CA ALA A 16 -36.47 -18.06 -39.25
C ALA A 16 -37.27 -19.30 -39.69
N CYS A 17 -36.92 -20.47 -39.15
CA CYS A 17 -37.77 -21.67 -39.18
C CYS A 17 -37.79 -22.30 -37.78
N ASN A 18 -39.00 -22.55 -37.28
CA ASN A 18 -39.32 -23.15 -35.99
C ASN A 18 -39.55 -24.67 -36.12
N LEU A 19 -38.98 -25.41 -35.14
CA LEU A 19 -39.53 -26.58 -34.40
C LEU A 19 -39.84 -27.90 -35.18
N PRO A 20 -40.08 -29.04 -34.49
CA PRO A 20 -39.65 -29.53 -33.16
C PRO A 20 -39.17 -31.02 -33.16
N ASN A 21 -38.54 -31.51 -32.09
CA ASN A 21 -39.03 -32.66 -31.30
C ASN A 21 -38.03 -33.24 -30.27
N SER A 22 -38.54 -33.35 -29.03
CA SER A 22 -38.43 -34.44 -28.04
C SER A 22 -37.09 -35.18 -27.82
N ARG A 23 -36.61 -35.22 -26.56
CA ARG A 23 -36.83 -36.36 -25.64
C ARG A 23 -36.12 -36.18 -24.28
N ARG A 24 -36.95 -36.32 -23.24
CA ARG A 24 -36.76 -37.08 -21.98
C ARG A 24 -35.71 -36.62 -20.96
N HIS A 25 -36.22 -35.91 -19.95
CA HIS A 25 -35.72 -35.95 -18.57
C HIS A 25 -35.99 -37.32 -17.93
N GLY A 26 -34.98 -37.87 -17.25
CA GLY A 26 -35.11 -38.97 -16.30
C GLY A 26 -34.90 -38.45 -14.88
N GLN A 27 -35.99 -38.24 -14.15
CA GLN A 27 -35.99 -38.14 -12.68
C GLN A 27 -35.98 -39.56 -12.11
N ILE A 28 -35.06 -39.83 -11.19
CA ILE A 28 -35.10 -41.01 -10.32
C ILE A 28 -35.49 -40.51 -8.92
N ARG A 29 -36.57 -41.09 -8.40
CA ARG A 29 -37.05 -40.97 -7.02
C ARG A 29 -37.22 -42.38 -6.47
N PHE A 30 -36.92 -42.58 -5.19
CA PHE A 30 -37.57 -43.44 -4.17
C PHE A 30 -36.53 -43.81 -3.07
N PRO A 31 -36.92 -44.14 -1.83
CA PRO A 31 -38.11 -43.77 -1.06
C PRO A 31 -37.78 -43.19 0.35
N LEU A 32 -38.83 -42.68 0.99
CA LEU A 32 -38.88 -42.26 2.40
C LEU A 32 -38.75 -43.45 3.35
N GLY A 33 -37.89 -43.32 4.36
CA GLY A 33 -37.89 -44.11 5.58
C GLY A 33 -37.79 -43.18 6.78
N ALA A 34 -38.88 -43.04 7.52
CA ALA A 34 -38.95 -42.26 8.74
C ALA A 34 -38.39 -43.07 9.91
N VAL A 35 -37.42 -42.51 10.64
CA VAL A 35 -37.19 -42.83 12.05
C VAL A 35 -36.92 -41.53 12.78
N ASP A 36 -37.86 -41.17 13.64
CA ASP A 36 -37.79 -40.08 14.59
C ASP A 36 -37.00 -40.57 15.82
N CYS A 37 -35.97 -39.85 16.23
CA CYS A 37 -35.45 -39.89 17.61
C CYS A 37 -34.54 -38.68 17.87
N ARG A 38 -35.08 -37.76 18.67
CA ARG A 38 -34.40 -36.62 19.29
C ARG A 38 -33.22 -37.09 20.14
N SER A 39 -32.03 -36.55 19.92
CA SER A 39 -31.09 -36.28 21.01
C SER A 39 -30.13 -35.15 20.63
N ALA A 40 -30.11 -34.12 21.46
CA ALA A 40 -29.32 -32.91 21.29
C ALA A 40 -27.97 -33.09 21.98
N ILE A 41 -26.86 -33.25 21.24
CA ILE A 41 -25.50 -33.24 21.81
C ILE A 41 -24.53 -32.50 20.89
N ARG A 42 -24.05 -31.34 21.39
CA ARG A 42 -22.78 -30.63 21.14
C ARG A 42 -22.12 -30.72 19.74
N TRP A 43 -22.14 -29.60 19.02
CA TRP A 43 -21.18 -29.28 17.96
C TRP A 43 -19.76 -29.18 18.52
N ARG A 44 -18.96 -30.25 18.42
CA ARG A 44 -17.50 -30.15 18.50
C ARG A 44 -16.97 -29.64 17.17
N ARG A 45 -16.43 -28.43 17.17
CA ARG A 45 -15.54 -27.92 16.11
C ARG A 45 -14.35 -28.87 15.99
N TYR A 46 -14.25 -29.62 14.90
CA TYR A 46 -13.01 -30.26 14.51
C TYR A 46 -12.10 -29.21 13.90
N THR A 47 -11.19 -28.68 14.72
CA THR A 47 -9.96 -28.04 14.24
C THR A 47 -9.10 -29.13 13.61
N ALA A 48 -9.14 -29.24 12.29
CA ALA A 48 -8.12 -29.96 11.53
C ALA A 48 -6.80 -29.21 11.72
N ARG A 49 -6.03 -29.64 12.70
CA ARG A 49 -4.63 -29.26 12.90
C ARG A 49 -3.86 -29.89 11.73
N ALA A 50 -3.73 -29.15 10.64
CA ALA A 50 -2.82 -29.51 9.57
C ALA A 50 -1.39 -29.32 10.11
N THR A 51 -0.86 -30.38 10.72
CA THR A 51 0.56 -30.53 10.98
C THR A 51 1.26 -30.58 9.64
N PHE A 52 1.89 -29.46 9.29
CA PHE A 52 2.89 -29.37 8.24
C PHE A 52 3.97 -30.41 8.55
N SER A 53 4.20 -31.34 7.63
CA SER A 53 5.34 -32.23 7.74
C SER A 53 6.61 -31.40 7.52
N SER A 54 7.52 -31.43 8.49
CA SER A 54 8.86 -30.83 8.45
C SER A 54 9.73 -31.32 7.28
N ALA A 55 9.26 -32.30 6.49
CA ALA A 55 10.02 -32.94 5.42
C ALA A 55 10.35 -32.01 4.24
N SER A 56 9.44 -31.12 3.82
CA SER A 56 9.64 -30.28 2.62
C SER A 56 10.49 -29.02 2.87
N VAL A 57 10.63 -28.60 4.13
CA VAL A 57 11.53 -27.52 4.56
C VAL A 57 12.95 -28.07 4.80
N ASN A 58 13.06 -29.30 5.32
CA ASN A 58 14.34 -29.99 5.48
C ASN A 58 15.01 -30.37 4.15
N GLU A 59 14.26 -30.66 3.08
CA GLU A 59 14.82 -30.87 1.73
C GLU A 59 15.53 -29.62 1.16
N LEU A 60 15.25 -28.42 1.69
CA LEU A 60 15.81 -27.15 1.20
C LEU A 60 17.04 -26.68 1.99
N GLY A 61 17.51 -27.45 2.99
CA GLY A 61 18.64 -27.05 3.85
C GLY A 61 18.39 -25.79 4.66
N LEU A 62 17.12 -25.35 4.78
CA LEU A 62 16.71 -24.21 5.57
C LEU A 62 16.50 -24.70 7.01
N THR A 63 17.29 -24.18 7.95
CA THR A 63 17.09 -24.40 9.39
C THR A 63 15.63 -24.11 9.78
N GLU A 64 15.05 -24.90 10.71
CA GLU A 64 13.68 -24.68 11.22
C GLU A 64 13.54 -23.29 11.88
N VAL A 65 13.30 -22.26 11.09
CA VAL A 65 12.87 -20.96 11.61
C VAL A 65 11.36 -21.05 11.80
N ARG A 66 10.92 -21.16 13.06
CA ARG A 66 9.50 -21.10 13.44
C ARG A 66 8.97 -19.67 13.30
N SER A 67 8.92 -19.16 12.08
CA SER A 67 8.34 -17.85 11.76
C SER A 67 6.80 -17.94 11.66
N PRO A 68 6.07 -16.85 11.95
CA PRO A 68 4.61 -16.88 11.93
C PRO A 68 4.04 -17.14 10.53
N SER A 69 3.04 -18.02 10.44
CA SER A 69 2.39 -18.39 9.16
C SER A 69 1.29 -17.41 8.71
N LEU A 70 0.85 -16.52 9.59
CA LEU A 70 -0.18 -15.51 9.34
C LEU A 70 0.39 -14.10 9.52
N SER A 71 0.05 -13.19 8.60
CA SER A 71 0.53 -11.80 8.62
C SER A 71 0.20 -11.05 9.93
N SER A 72 -0.95 -11.33 10.55
CA SER A 72 -1.36 -10.66 11.79
C SER A 72 -0.43 -10.91 12.97
N LEU A 73 0.34 -12.00 12.94
CA LEU A 73 1.29 -12.36 13.99
C LEU A 73 2.62 -11.60 13.88
N TYR A 74 2.83 -10.84 12.80
CA TYR A 74 3.98 -9.94 12.64
C TYR A 74 3.69 -8.53 13.18
N ARG A 75 2.46 -8.24 13.63
CA ARG A 75 2.17 -6.97 14.32
C ARG A 75 3.02 -6.90 15.60
N PRO A 76 3.85 -5.86 15.78
CA PRO A 76 4.62 -5.68 17.01
C PRO A 76 3.69 -5.66 18.24
N ALA A 77 4.08 -6.37 19.29
CA ALA A 77 3.28 -6.48 20.51
C ALA A 77 3.38 -5.20 21.36
N GLU A 78 4.47 -4.45 21.19
CA GLU A 78 4.78 -3.22 21.90
C GLU A 78 3.91 -2.04 21.45
N ILE A 79 3.32 -2.11 20.25
CA ILE A 79 2.43 -1.07 19.75
C ILE A 79 1.06 -1.24 20.41
N PRO A 80 0.60 -0.25 21.21
CA PRO A 80 -0.72 -0.28 21.82
C PRO A 80 -1.82 -0.38 20.76
N LYS A 81 -2.97 -0.95 21.12
CA LYS A 81 -4.10 -0.96 20.19
C LYS A 81 -4.84 0.38 20.26
N PRO A 82 -5.35 0.88 19.13
CA PRO A 82 -6.22 2.05 19.13
C PRO A 82 -7.59 1.74 19.74
N ASN A 83 -8.21 2.75 20.36
CA ASN A 83 -9.60 2.66 20.77
C ASN A 83 -10.50 2.36 19.56
N SER A 84 -11.26 1.27 19.63
CA SER A 84 -12.02 0.76 18.48
C SER A 84 -13.14 1.68 18.01
N THR A 85 -13.82 2.37 18.94
CA THR A 85 -14.91 3.30 18.65
C THR A 85 -14.40 4.49 17.84
N VAL A 86 -13.31 5.12 18.30
CA VAL A 86 -12.71 6.26 17.60
C VAL A 86 -12.10 5.81 16.26
N LEU A 87 -11.49 4.63 16.21
CA LEU A 87 -10.92 4.07 14.98
C LEU A 87 -11.98 3.81 13.89
N GLU A 88 -13.17 3.34 14.27
CA GLU A 88 -14.29 3.18 13.34
C GLU A 88 -14.76 4.53 12.79
N ALA A 89 -14.86 5.54 13.66
CA ALA A 89 -15.25 6.89 13.29
C ALA A 89 -14.25 7.54 12.32
N GLN A 90 -12.95 7.45 12.60
CA GLN A 90 -11.89 7.89 11.67
C GLN A 90 -11.99 7.20 10.31
N GLY A 91 -12.43 5.93 10.30
CA GLY A 91 -12.76 5.18 9.09
C GLY A 91 -13.79 5.87 8.18
N LYS A 92 -14.68 6.69 8.75
CA LYS A 92 -15.76 7.41 8.04
C LYS A 92 -15.43 8.88 7.78
N VAL A 93 -14.83 9.58 8.75
CA VAL A 93 -14.66 11.05 8.70
C VAL A 93 -13.28 11.53 8.26
N CYS A 94 -12.22 10.73 8.44
CA CYS A 94 -10.86 11.09 8.00
C CYS A 94 -10.62 10.72 6.53
N THR A 95 -11.51 11.13 5.62
CA THR A 95 -11.36 10.91 4.18
C THR A 95 -11.49 12.21 3.41
N GLY A 96 -11.16 12.21 2.12
CA GLY A 96 -11.15 13.43 1.31
C GLY A 96 -12.56 14.03 1.10
N PRO A 97 -12.64 15.23 0.49
CA PRO A 97 -13.85 16.05 0.36
C PRO A 97 -15.00 15.37 -0.38
N LYS A 98 -14.72 14.31 -1.16
CA LYS A 98 -15.71 13.55 -1.94
C LYS A 98 -16.10 12.21 -1.31
N GLN A 99 -15.37 11.74 -0.29
CA GLN A 99 -15.51 10.38 0.26
C GLN A 99 -15.88 10.36 1.74
N THR A 100 -15.88 11.51 2.39
CA THR A 100 -16.27 11.64 3.80
C THR A 100 -17.71 11.26 3.99
N ARG A 101 -17.96 10.48 5.04
CA ARG A 101 -19.30 10.08 5.47
C ARG A 101 -19.52 10.63 6.87
N PRO A 102 -20.33 11.70 7.02
CA PRO A 102 -20.68 12.26 8.31
C PRO A 102 -21.26 11.20 9.25
N LEU A 103 -20.95 11.32 10.55
CA LEU A 103 -21.55 10.45 11.57
C LEU A 103 -23.02 10.83 11.77
N ASN A 104 -23.85 9.85 12.12
CA ASN A 104 -25.18 10.15 12.68
C ASN A 104 -25.05 10.55 14.17
N GLU A 105 -26.16 10.97 14.78
CA GLU A 105 -26.17 11.47 16.15
C GLU A 105 -25.66 10.44 17.18
N ASP A 106 -26.15 9.20 17.13
CA ASP A 106 -25.74 8.13 18.04
C ASP A 106 -24.24 7.79 17.91
N GLN A 107 -23.73 7.76 16.67
CA GLN A 107 -22.31 7.53 16.39
C GLN A 107 -21.46 8.68 16.94
N ALA A 108 -21.88 9.94 16.70
CA ALA A 108 -21.18 11.10 17.22
C ALA A 108 -21.18 11.12 18.75
N TYR A 109 -22.32 10.83 19.38
CA TYR A 109 -22.45 10.71 20.84
C TYR A 109 -21.48 9.67 21.38
N LYS A 110 -21.51 8.45 20.82
CA LYS A 110 -20.62 7.37 21.27
C LYS A 110 -19.15 7.76 21.19
N VAL A 111 -18.73 8.41 20.10
CA VAL A 111 -17.34 8.83 19.91
C VAL A 111 -16.93 9.91 20.92
N LEU A 112 -17.72 10.95 21.09
CA LEU A 112 -17.40 12.06 22.01
C LEU A 112 -17.49 11.65 23.48
N ASP A 113 -18.42 10.75 23.83
CA ASP A 113 -18.48 10.11 25.15
C ASP A 113 -17.23 9.28 25.44
N THR A 114 -16.82 8.43 24.50
CA THR A 114 -15.58 7.65 24.64
C THR A 114 -14.36 8.56 24.80
N ILE A 115 -14.26 9.65 24.04
CA ILE A 115 -13.17 10.64 24.17
C ILE A 115 -13.20 11.32 25.54
N LEU A 116 -14.38 11.75 26.02
CA LEU A 116 -14.52 12.44 27.31
C LEU A 116 -14.13 11.52 28.47
N ARG A 117 -14.64 10.28 28.47
CA ARG A 117 -14.33 9.27 29.48
C ARG A 117 -12.85 8.90 29.48
N SER A 118 -12.26 8.73 28.30
CA SER A 118 -10.81 8.49 28.13
C SER A 118 -9.98 9.64 28.73
N ALA A 119 -10.32 10.89 28.40
CA ALA A 119 -9.62 12.05 28.92
C ALA A 119 -9.71 12.18 30.46
N ARG A 120 -10.73 11.59 31.08
CA ARG A 120 -10.91 11.53 32.54
C ARG A 120 -10.30 10.29 33.20
N GLY A 121 -9.76 9.34 32.42
CA GLY A 121 -9.28 8.05 32.93
C GLY A 121 -10.41 7.14 33.43
N GLU A 122 -11.61 7.27 32.84
CA GLU A 122 -12.83 6.53 33.21
C GLU A 122 -13.06 5.28 32.33
N LEU A 123 -12.13 4.95 31.42
CA LEU A 123 -12.17 3.71 30.65
C LEU A 123 -11.55 2.57 31.47
N GLN A 124 -12.24 1.43 31.54
CA GLN A 124 -11.79 0.26 32.29
C GLN A 124 -11.47 -0.92 31.36
N ASP A 125 -12.46 -1.37 30.59
CA ASP A 125 -12.36 -2.53 29.70
C ASP A 125 -12.17 -2.16 28.21
N GLU A 126 -11.78 -0.92 27.94
CA GLU A 126 -11.54 -0.40 26.60
C GLU A 126 -10.16 0.25 26.52
N GLU A 127 -9.51 0.14 25.36
CA GLU A 127 -8.24 0.85 25.11
C GLU A 127 -8.46 2.36 25.19
N GLU A 128 -7.52 3.06 25.81
CA GLU A 128 -7.54 4.53 25.90
C GLU A 128 -7.46 5.18 24.50
N VAL A 129 -8.10 6.35 24.36
CA VAL A 129 -8.01 7.13 23.12
C VAL A 129 -6.65 7.80 23.06
N SER A 130 -5.78 7.27 22.20
CA SER A 130 -4.43 7.82 21.99
C SER A 130 -4.43 9.28 21.50
N LYS A 131 -3.33 10.00 21.77
CA LYS A 131 -3.09 11.35 21.23
C LYS A 131 -3.16 11.39 19.70
N ALA A 132 -2.62 10.36 19.05
CA ALA A 132 -2.71 10.22 17.59
C ALA A 132 -4.15 10.11 17.09
N GLN A 133 -5.01 9.38 17.80
CA GLN A 133 -6.44 9.29 17.46
C GLN A 133 -7.14 10.63 17.62
N LEU A 134 -6.91 11.34 18.73
CA LEU A 134 -7.48 12.66 18.96
C LEU A 134 -7.05 13.65 17.88
N GLY A 135 -5.75 13.69 17.55
CA GLY A 135 -5.23 14.58 16.54
C GLY A 135 -5.83 14.33 15.15
N ALA A 136 -5.85 13.08 14.72
CA ALA A 136 -6.47 12.68 13.46
C ALA A 136 -7.98 12.96 13.40
N TYR A 137 -8.71 12.73 14.50
CA TYR A 137 -10.15 12.95 14.56
C TYR A 137 -10.49 14.44 14.53
N PHE A 138 -9.89 15.25 15.40
CA PHE A 138 -10.22 16.68 15.48
C PHE A 138 -9.73 17.48 14.28
N ALA A 139 -8.59 17.11 13.66
CA ALA A 139 -8.19 17.68 12.38
C ALA A 139 -9.24 17.45 11.29
N ALA A 140 -9.80 16.22 11.24
CA ALA A 140 -10.87 15.90 10.31
C ALA A 140 -12.14 16.70 10.58
N MET A 141 -12.50 16.88 11.86
CA MET A 141 -13.66 17.70 12.23
C MET A 141 -13.46 19.17 11.83
N ALA A 142 -12.31 19.77 12.09
CA ALA A 142 -12.02 21.16 11.74
C ALA A 142 -12.03 21.39 10.22
N ILE A 143 -11.32 20.57 9.44
CA ILE A 143 -11.28 20.69 7.98
C ILE A 143 -12.67 20.54 7.37
N ARG A 144 -13.46 19.57 7.87
CA ARG A 144 -14.84 19.35 7.40
C ARG A 144 -15.75 20.54 7.70
N ALA A 145 -15.55 21.23 8.81
CA ALA A 145 -16.35 22.41 9.14
C ALA A 145 -16.00 23.61 8.24
N ASN A 146 -14.71 23.78 7.91
CA ASN A 146 -14.22 24.98 7.26
C ASN A 146 -14.20 24.90 5.72
N ALA A 147 -13.73 23.78 5.16
CA ALA A 147 -13.29 23.74 3.76
C ALA A 147 -14.07 22.76 2.88
N PHE A 148 -14.76 21.78 3.46
CA PHE A 148 -15.41 20.74 2.69
C PHE A 148 -16.77 21.16 2.11
N PRO A 149 -17.20 20.59 0.98
CA PRO A 149 -18.56 20.78 0.45
C PRO A 149 -19.64 20.31 1.42
N GLU A 150 -20.83 20.93 1.38
CA GLU A 150 -21.96 20.68 2.31
C GLU A 150 -22.23 19.19 2.58
N ALA A 151 -22.24 18.35 1.53
CA ALA A 151 -22.49 16.92 1.63
C ALA A 151 -21.49 16.13 2.51
N THR A 152 -20.31 16.70 2.76
CA THR A 152 -19.24 16.09 3.56
C THR A 152 -18.86 16.93 4.79
N GLN A 153 -19.55 18.05 5.03
CA GLN A 153 -19.48 18.81 6.28
C GLN A 153 -20.15 18.05 7.43
N TRP A 154 -20.23 18.67 8.61
CA TRP A 154 -20.89 18.05 9.76
C TRP A 154 -22.36 17.77 9.48
N SER A 155 -22.86 16.63 9.94
CA SER A 155 -24.28 16.38 10.02
C SER A 155 -24.94 17.24 11.10
N GLU A 156 -26.26 17.38 11.07
CA GLU A 156 -26.97 18.04 12.18
C GLU A 156 -26.77 17.31 13.51
N GLY A 157 -26.71 15.98 13.48
CA GLY A 157 -26.43 15.16 14.66
C GLY A 157 -25.04 15.44 15.23
N GLU A 158 -24.01 15.49 14.38
CA GLU A 158 -22.65 15.87 14.79
C GLU A 158 -22.63 17.27 15.42
N ARG A 159 -23.31 18.26 14.83
CA ARG A 159 -23.43 19.61 15.40
C ARG A 159 -24.09 19.61 16.78
N ARG A 160 -25.24 18.93 16.94
CA ARG A 160 -25.96 18.87 18.22
C ARG A 160 -25.11 18.25 19.31
N VAL A 161 -24.49 17.10 19.04
CA VAL A 161 -23.67 16.39 20.02
C VAL A 161 -22.40 17.19 20.34
N MET A 162 -21.70 17.74 19.33
CA MET A 162 -20.51 18.55 19.57
C MET A 162 -20.82 19.74 20.48
N ASN A 163 -21.94 20.44 20.24
CA ASN A 163 -22.34 21.57 21.09
C ASN A 163 -22.63 21.17 22.55
N ALA A 164 -23.17 19.97 22.77
CA ALA A 164 -23.42 19.44 24.11
C ALA A 164 -22.14 19.00 24.84
N PHE A 165 -21.20 18.38 24.12
CA PHE A 165 -19.98 17.82 24.71
C PHE A 165 -18.83 18.83 24.82
N TRP A 166 -18.73 19.80 23.90
CA TRP A 166 -17.58 20.71 23.83
C TRP A 166 -17.27 21.45 25.13
N PRO A 167 -18.26 21.99 25.90
CA PRO A 167 -17.99 22.63 27.19
C PRO A 167 -17.31 21.72 28.22
N HIS A 168 -17.51 20.41 28.12
CA HIS A 168 -16.89 19.41 28.99
C HIS A 168 -15.53 18.97 28.46
N LEU A 169 -15.43 18.80 27.14
CA LEU A 169 -14.18 18.41 26.46
C LEU A 169 -13.10 19.47 26.63
N VAL A 170 -13.41 20.75 26.44
CA VAL A 170 -12.44 21.85 26.55
C VAL A 170 -11.83 21.97 27.95
N GLN A 171 -12.47 21.44 28.99
CA GLN A 171 -11.95 21.44 30.36
C GLN A 171 -10.93 20.33 30.63
N VAL A 172 -10.97 19.23 29.87
CA VAL A 172 -10.15 18.03 30.12
C VAL A 172 -9.14 17.76 29.01
N LEU A 173 -9.36 18.27 27.79
CA LEU A 173 -8.47 18.07 26.66
C LEU A 173 -7.24 19.00 26.76
N PRO A 174 -6.06 18.53 26.33
CA PRO A 174 -4.86 19.35 26.33
C PRO A 174 -4.92 20.47 25.28
N PRO A 175 -4.15 21.57 25.44
CA PRO A 175 -4.23 22.76 24.58
C PRO A 175 -3.97 22.49 23.09
N ASP A 176 -3.10 21.54 22.77
CA ASP A 176 -2.82 21.13 21.38
C ASP A 176 -4.06 20.51 20.71
N ILE A 177 -4.82 19.68 21.42
CA ILE A 177 -6.08 19.13 20.91
C ILE A 177 -7.15 20.22 20.76
N ILE A 178 -7.23 21.16 21.71
CA ILE A 178 -8.17 22.28 21.62
C ILE A 178 -7.86 23.14 20.39
N PHE A 179 -6.58 23.40 20.12
CA PHE A 179 -6.12 24.04 18.89
C PHE A 179 -6.53 23.27 17.63
N LEU A 180 -6.31 21.97 17.57
CA LEU A 180 -6.65 21.16 16.39
C LEU A 180 -8.15 21.14 16.10
N ALA A 181 -8.96 21.19 17.16
CA ALA A 181 -10.42 21.19 17.07
C ALA A 181 -10.99 22.55 16.65
N ASP A 182 -10.36 23.64 17.10
CA ASP A 182 -10.86 25.01 16.90
C ASP A 182 -9.71 26.03 16.72
N PRO A 183 -8.95 25.95 15.60
CA PRO A 183 -7.70 26.69 15.42
C PRO A 183 -7.87 28.21 15.44
N GLU A 184 -9.02 28.70 14.97
CA GLU A 184 -9.37 30.13 14.90
C GLU A 184 -10.43 30.55 15.95
N GLY A 185 -10.90 29.62 16.79
CA GLY A 185 -11.88 29.92 17.84
C GLY A 185 -13.32 30.13 17.35
N THR A 186 -13.62 29.75 16.11
CA THR A 186 -14.88 30.03 15.40
C THR A 186 -15.67 28.78 15.03
N ILE A 187 -15.10 27.59 15.17
CA ILE A 187 -15.72 26.33 14.73
C ILE A 187 -16.66 25.80 15.81
N MET A 188 -16.23 25.87 17.06
CA MET A 188 -16.96 25.31 18.19
C MET A 188 -17.92 26.36 18.77
N ALA A 189 -19.10 25.94 19.24
CA ALA A 189 -20.18 26.84 19.68
C ALA A 189 -19.85 27.73 20.91
N SER A 190 -18.66 27.60 21.50
CA SER A 190 -18.18 28.44 22.59
C SER A 190 -16.80 28.96 22.23
N SER A 191 -16.67 30.28 22.07
CA SER A 191 -15.41 30.94 21.77
C SER A 191 -14.38 30.63 22.86
N ASN A 192 -13.25 30.03 22.49
CA ASN A 192 -12.10 29.85 23.37
C ASN A 192 -10.90 30.62 22.80
N SER A 193 -10.04 31.14 23.68
CA SER A 193 -8.81 31.85 23.25
C SER A 193 -7.60 30.92 23.09
N ILE A 194 -7.77 29.62 23.35
CA ILE A 194 -6.67 28.65 23.37
C ILE A 194 -6.20 28.38 21.94
N GLY A 195 -7.10 28.02 21.02
CA GLY A 195 -6.73 27.71 19.64
C GLY A 195 -6.01 28.85 18.92
N PRO A 196 -6.57 30.08 18.88
CA PRO A 196 -5.93 31.22 18.23
C PRO A 196 -4.57 31.60 18.81
N ARG A 197 -4.34 31.34 20.11
CA ARG A 197 -3.09 31.70 20.81
C ARG A 197 -2.08 30.54 20.88
N PHE A 198 -2.45 29.35 20.43
CA PHE A 198 -1.56 28.19 20.47
C PHE A 198 -0.45 28.33 19.41
N VAL A 199 0.80 28.21 19.86
CA VAL A 199 2.01 28.36 19.03
C VAL A 199 2.98 27.17 19.16
N GLY A 200 2.59 26.11 19.87
CA GLY A 200 3.49 25.00 20.20
C GLY A 200 4.44 25.32 21.36
N LYS A 201 5.10 24.28 21.90
CA LYS A 201 5.97 24.42 23.08
C LYS A 201 7.43 24.79 22.78
N ASP A 202 7.89 24.53 21.55
CA ASP A 202 9.25 24.80 21.10
C ASP A 202 9.27 25.20 19.61
N SER A 203 10.44 25.48 19.05
CA SER A 203 10.58 25.90 17.65
C SER A 203 10.10 24.86 16.63
N ARG A 204 10.19 23.57 16.96
CA ARG A 204 9.76 22.47 16.08
C ARG A 204 8.25 22.38 16.04
N GLU A 205 7.61 22.42 17.22
CA GLU A 205 6.15 22.51 17.30
C GLU A 205 5.63 23.81 16.71
N MET A 206 6.33 24.93 16.85
CA MET A 206 5.93 26.20 16.24
C MET A 206 5.87 26.11 14.71
N ARG A 207 6.87 25.47 14.08
CA ARG A 207 6.83 25.19 12.63
C ARG A 207 5.64 24.30 12.26
N LEU A 208 5.42 23.22 13.00
CA LEU A 208 4.32 22.29 12.77
C LEU A 208 2.94 22.96 12.95
N VAL A 209 2.77 23.79 13.98
CA VAL A 209 1.54 24.54 14.24
C VAL A 209 1.27 25.56 13.13
N GLY A 210 2.30 26.26 12.66
CA GLY A 210 2.19 27.15 11.49
C GLY A 210 1.67 26.42 10.26
N ALA A 211 2.28 25.28 9.92
CA ALA A 211 1.83 24.44 8.82
C ALA A 211 0.41 23.89 9.03
N LEU A 212 0.06 23.50 10.26
CA LEU A 212 -1.27 23.01 10.61
C LEU A 212 -2.37 24.06 10.42
N ARG A 213 -2.10 25.35 10.65
CA ARG A 213 -3.12 26.39 10.40
C ARG A 213 -3.54 26.41 8.93
N GLU A 214 -2.59 26.31 8.02
CA GLU A 214 -2.88 26.22 6.58
C GLU A 214 -3.59 24.92 6.22
N VAL A 215 -3.09 23.78 6.71
CA VAL A 215 -3.68 22.46 6.44
C VAL A 215 -5.12 22.36 6.98
N LEU A 216 -5.38 22.83 8.20
CA LEU A 216 -6.71 22.80 8.81
C LEU A 216 -7.72 23.77 8.14
N ALA A 217 -7.22 24.77 7.42
CA ALA A 217 -8.01 25.65 6.56
C ALA A 217 -8.29 25.06 5.16
N GLY A 218 -7.83 23.84 4.88
CA GLY A 218 -7.98 23.20 3.57
C GLY A 218 -6.88 23.55 2.56
N GLY A 219 -5.80 24.19 3.01
CA GLY A 219 -4.66 24.60 2.18
C GLY A 219 -3.62 23.50 1.91
N HIS A 220 -2.58 23.86 1.16
CA HIS A 220 -1.50 22.97 0.74
C HIS A 220 -0.14 23.62 0.97
N LEU A 221 0.84 22.82 1.35
CA LEU A 221 2.16 23.32 1.73
C LEU A 221 3.16 23.28 0.57
N GLY A 222 4.20 24.10 0.68
CA GLY A 222 5.38 24.05 -0.15
C GLY A 222 6.28 22.84 0.13
N TYR A 223 7.19 22.57 -0.81
CA TYR A 223 8.16 21.47 -0.72
C TYR A 223 9.06 21.58 0.53
N GLU A 224 9.65 22.76 0.76
CA GLU A 224 10.57 22.99 1.88
C GLU A 224 9.86 22.96 3.23
N GLU A 225 8.61 23.42 3.28
CA GLU A 225 7.79 23.40 4.50
C GLU A 225 7.50 21.96 4.94
N VAL A 226 7.10 21.09 4.00
CA VAL A 226 6.90 19.67 4.30
C VAL A 226 8.20 19.01 4.77
N GLN A 227 9.32 19.25 4.09
CA GLN A 227 10.60 18.68 4.51
C GLN A 227 11.03 19.17 5.89
N GLY A 228 10.90 20.48 6.14
CA GLY A 228 11.24 21.10 7.42
C GLY A 228 10.40 20.56 8.57
N VAL A 229 9.11 20.31 8.35
CA VAL A 229 8.25 19.66 9.35
C VAL A 229 8.68 18.22 9.59
N LEU A 230 8.89 17.43 8.53
CA LEU A 230 9.25 16.01 8.67
C LEU A 230 10.58 15.83 9.42
N ARG A 231 11.60 16.62 9.08
CA ARG A 231 12.94 16.56 9.72
C ARG A 231 12.93 17.04 11.17
N ASP A 232 12.04 17.96 11.52
CA ASP A 232 11.89 18.42 12.90
C ASP A 232 11.19 17.39 13.79
N VAL A 233 10.29 16.58 13.22
CA VAL A 233 9.43 15.65 13.96
C VAL A 233 10.00 14.24 14.02
N LEU A 234 10.64 13.75 12.97
CA LEU A 234 11.10 12.36 12.87
C LEU A 234 12.60 12.22 13.16
N PRO A 235 13.04 11.09 13.75
CA PRO A 235 12.25 9.92 14.13
C PRO A 235 11.34 10.17 15.35
N LEU A 236 10.18 9.50 15.39
CA LEU A 236 9.40 9.39 16.62
C LEU A 236 10.16 8.49 17.61
N ARG A 237 10.41 9.02 18.80
CA ARG A 237 11.11 8.29 19.86
C ARG A 237 10.09 7.59 20.76
N SER A 238 10.27 6.27 20.94
CA SER A 238 9.35 5.40 21.68
C SER A 238 9.48 5.50 23.20
N ASP A 239 10.45 6.24 23.72
CA ASP A 239 10.62 6.45 25.15
C ASP A 239 9.89 7.73 25.59
N GLY A 240 8.70 7.57 26.15
CA GLY A 240 7.84 8.63 26.70
C GLY A 240 8.43 9.45 27.86
N ARG A 241 9.76 9.51 27.98
CA ARG A 241 10.53 10.33 28.92
C ARG A 241 11.13 11.58 28.28
N ASP A 242 11.09 11.71 26.94
CA ASP A 242 11.67 12.87 26.26
C ASP A 242 10.66 14.02 26.20
N LEU A 243 10.80 14.97 27.12
CA LEU A 243 10.02 16.23 27.17
C LEU A 243 10.16 17.05 25.87
N THR A 244 11.18 16.74 25.05
CA THR A 244 11.47 17.39 23.77
C THR A 244 10.81 16.70 22.57
N ALA A 245 10.05 15.61 22.72
CA ALA A 245 9.35 15.01 21.58
C ALA A 245 8.18 15.89 21.10
N VAL A 246 8.04 16.09 19.78
CA VAL A 246 6.89 16.80 19.19
C VAL A 246 5.59 16.04 19.46
N SER A 247 4.50 16.74 19.77
CA SER A 247 3.21 16.12 20.06
C SER A 247 2.71 15.21 18.92
N GLU A 248 2.44 13.94 19.25
CA GLU A 248 1.85 12.96 18.33
C GLU A 248 0.48 13.40 17.80
N SER A 249 -0.27 14.19 18.58
CA SER A 249 -1.58 14.70 18.15
C SER A 249 -1.42 15.67 16.99
N LEU A 250 -0.50 16.64 17.11
CA LEU A 250 -0.18 17.62 16.07
C LEU A 250 0.33 16.93 14.81
N PHE A 251 1.23 15.96 14.94
CA PHE A 251 1.76 15.27 13.77
C PHE A 251 0.72 14.35 13.11
N SER A 252 -0.12 13.68 13.89
CA SER A 252 -1.23 12.88 13.35
C SER A 252 -2.25 13.75 12.62
N ALA A 253 -2.55 14.93 13.15
CA ALA A 253 -3.38 15.93 12.50
C ALA A 253 -2.78 16.40 11.18
N PHE A 254 -1.47 16.63 11.13
CA PHE A 254 -0.76 17.06 9.93
C PHE A 254 -0.87 16.00 8.81
N LEU A 255 -0.56 14.73 9.14
CA LEU A 255 -0.65 13.62 8.18
C LEU A 255 -2.07 13.40 7.65
N ILE A 256 -3.08 13.44 8.53
CA ILE A 256 -4.48 13.25 8.15
C ILE A 256 -5.04 14.47 7.42
N GLY A 257 -4.67 15.67 7.84
CA GLY A 257 -5.12 16.90 7.21
C GLY A 257 -4.65 17.00 5.76
N GLN A 258 -3.36 16.78 5.49
CA GLN A 258 -2.85 16.78 4.11
C GLN A 258 -3.50 15.68 3.26
N ARG A 259 -3.70 14.48 3.83
CA ARG A 259 -4.47 13.42 3.15
C ARG A 259 -5.88 13.88 2.79
N MET A 260 -6.55 14.57 3.69
CA MET A 260 -7.92 15.03 3.52
C MET A 260 -8.03 16.13 2.47
N ASN A 261 -7.06 17.05 2.41
CA ASN A 261 -7.01 18.10 1.38
C ASN A 261 -6.65 17.53 0.00
N GLY A 262 -5.99 16.38 -0.05
CA GLY A 262 -5.50 15.74 -1.26
C GLY A 262 -4.09 16.24 -1.59
N GLU A 263 -3.13 15.33 -1.68
CA GLU A 263 -1.74 15.73 -1.74
C GLU A 263 -1.37 16.36 -3.09
N THR A 264 -0.64 17.46 -3.06
CA THR A 264 -0.05 18.05 -4.27
C THR A 264 1.27 17.38 -4.65
N ASP A 265 1.69 17.55 -5.90
CA ASP A 265 3.00 17.08 -6.38
C ASP A 265 4.17 17.63 -5.55
N ARG A 266 4.06 18.87 -5.07
CA ARG A 266 5.11 19.53 -4.25
C ARG A 266 5.20 18.88 -2.87
N GLU A 267 4.06 18.62 -2.23
CA GLU A 267 4.00 17.94 -0.93
C GLU A 267 4.52 16.51 -1.05
N LEU A 268 4.03 15.73 -2.04
CA LEU A 268 4.50 14.37 -2.28
C LEU A 268 6.01 14.29 -2.55
N LYS A 269 6.56 15.27 -3.29
CA LYS A 269 8.01 15.41 -3.48
C LYS A 269 8.70 15.68 -2.13
N GLY A 270 8.15 16.55 -1.28
CA GLY A 270 8.66 16.84 0.05
C GLY A 270 8.76 15.58 0.91
N TYR A 271 7.69 14.79 0.96
CA TYR A 271 7.68 13.49 1.64
C TYR A 271 8.69 12.50 1.06
N CYS A 272 8.80 12.44 -0.27
CA CYS A 272 9.66 11.46 -0.95
C CYS A 272 11.15 11.67 -0.65
N LEU A 273 11.59 12.93 -0.62
CA LEU A 273 13.01 13.29 -0.57
C LEU A 273 13.51 13.70 0.83
N ALA A 274 12.61 13.84 1.82
CA ALA A 274 12.94 14.36 3.16
C ALA A 274 14.11 13.66 3.85
N PHE A 275 14.27 12.34 3.64
CA PHE A 275 15.23 11.48 4.33
C PHE A 275 16.22 10.80 3.37
N ASP A 276 16.43 11.37 2.18
CA ASP A 276 17.34 10.76 1.20
C ASP A 276 18.79 10.70 1.68
N ASP A 277 19.18 11.67 2.50
CA ASP A 277 20.50 11.87 3.09
C ASP A 277 20.61 11.38 4.54
N GLU A 278 19.55 10.78 5.10
CA GLU A 278 19.50 10.36 6.51
C GLU A 278 20.67 9.41 6.88
N LEU A 279 21.04 8.52 5.96
CA LEU A 279 22.15 7.57 6.13
C LEU A 279 23.34 7.91 5.22
N GLY A 280 23.43 9.17 4.76
CA GLY A 280 24.36 9.60 3.72
C GLY A 280 23.85 9.32 2.29
N PRO A 281 24.66 9.65 1.28
CA PRO A 281 24.25 9.46 -0.12
C PRO A 281 24.10 7.97 -0.45
N PRO A 282 23.10 7.58 -1.28
CA PRO A 282 22.94 6.20 -1.73
C PRO A 282 24.20 5.67 -2.41
N PRO A 283 24.77 4.53 -1.96
CA PRO A 283 25.96 3.98 -2.58
C PRO A 283 25.63 3.40 -3.96
N MET A 284 26.65 3.39 -4.82
CA MET A 284 26.55 2.94 -6.21
C MET A 284 27.02 1.50 -6.33
N ALA A 285 26.13 0.61 -6.76
CA ALA A 285 26.40 -0.79 -7.07
C ALA A 285 26.85 -0.95 -8.53
N ASP A 286 27.85 -1.79 -8.76
CA ASP A 286 28.37 -2.12 -10.07
C ASP A 286 27.53 -3.21 -10.75
N VAL A 287 26.39 -2.80 -11.32
CA VAL A 287 25.45 -3.68 -12.02
C VAL A 287 24.94 -3.01 -13.29
N ARG A 288 24.77 -3.81 -14.35
CA ARG A 288 24.32 -3.31 -15.67
C ARG A 288 22.93 -2.66 -15.66
N SER A 289 22.07 -3.11 -14.76
CA SER A 289 20.74 -2.58 -14.55
C SER A 289 20.27 -2.84 -13.12
N LEU A 290 19.43 -1.94 -12.60
CA LEU A 290 18.79 -2.06 -11.30
C LEU A 290 17.34 -1.61 -11.37
N THR A 291 16.42 -2.52 -11.01
CA THR A 291 15.01 -2.17 -10.82
C THR A 291 14.63 -2.14 -9.36
N HIS A 292 14.12 -1.00 -8.89
CA HIS A 292 13.54 -0.83 -7.56
C HIS A 292 12.06 -1.22 -7.58
N TYR A 293 11.65 -2.12 -6.68
CA TYR A 293 10.28 -2.57 -6.53
C TYR A 293 9.65 -1.99 -5.26
N GLY A 294 8.74 -1.04 -5.45
CA GLY A 294 7.97 -0.40 -4.39
C GLY A 294 6.54 -0.92 -4.32
N GLU A 295 6.38 -2.04 -3.62
CA GLU A 295 5.06 -2.57 -3.27
C GLU A 295 4.36 -1.68 -2.23
N PRO A 296 3.02 -1.73 -2.07
CA PRO A 296 2.35 -1.12 -0.92
C PRO A 296 2.86 -1.73 0.39
N TYR A 297 3.37 -0.88 1.29
CA TYR A 297 4.01 -1.34 2.54
C TYR A 297 3.00 -1.96 3.51
N ASP A 298 1.72 -1.59 3.44
CA ASP A 298 0.63 -2.21 4.22
C ASP A 298 0.24 -3.62 3.72
N GLY A 299 0.87 -4.10 2.67
CA GLY A 299 0.80 -5.46 2.17
C GLY A 299 -0.53 -5.83 1.50
N ASN A 300 -0.59 -7.09 1.04
CA ASN A 300 -1.78 -7.69 0.43
C ASN A 300 -2.44 -8.67 1.38
N THR A 301 -3.75 -8.82 1.26
CA THR A 301 -4.53 -9.64 2.21
C THR A 301 -5.18 -10.85 1.57
N ARG A 302 -5.43 -10.82 0.26
CA ARG A 302 -6.25 -11.84 -0.41
C ARG A 302 -5.47 -12.66 -1.41
N PHE A 303 -4.60 -12.03 -2.18
CA PHE A 303 -4.07 -12.61 -3.42
C PHE A 303 -2.57 -12.94 -3.32
N PHE A 304 -2.12 -13.90 -4.13
CA PHE A 304 -0.72 -14.29 -4.26
C PHE A 304 0.17 -13.12 -4.70
N ARG A 305 1.27 -12.90 -3.97
CA ARG A 305 2.30 -11.89 -4.25
C ARG A 305 3.46 -12.52 -5.02
N SER A 306 3.63 -12.11 -6.27
CA SER A 306 4.65 -12.68 -7.17
C SER A 306 6.00 -11.96 -7.13
N THR A 307 6.08 -10.74 -6.60
CA THR A 307 7.21 -9.81 -6.79
C THR A 307 8.56 -10.36 -6.31
N LEU A 308 8.60 -11.02 -5.15
CA LEU A 308 9.82 -11.68 -4.66
C LEU A 308 10.36 -12.75 -5.64
N PHE A 309 9.45 -13.54 -6.21
CA PHE A 309 9.80 -14.61 -7.15
C PHE A 309 10.16 -14.05 -8.53
N VAL A 310 9.50 -12.96 -8.96
CA VAL A 310 9.86 -12.21 -10.17
C VAL A 310 11.28 -11.67 -10.07
N ALA A 311 11.68 -11.10 -8.92
CA ALA A 311 13.03 -10.61 -8.73
C ALA A 311 14.08 -11.72 -8.83
N ALA A 312 13.81 -12.91 -8.26
CA ALA A 312 14.70 -14.07 -8.39
C ALA A 312 14.82 -14.56 -9.84
N VAL A 313 13.73 -14.51 -10.62
CA VAL A 313 13.74 -14.82 -12.05
C VAL A 313 14.57 -13.81 -12.82
N ARG A 314 14.34 -12.51 -12.62
CA ARG A 314 15.07 -11.42 -13.29
C ARG A 314 16.57 -11.45 -13.01
N ALA A 315 16.95 -11.67 -11.75
CA ALA A 315 18.34 -11.80 -11.35
C ALA A 315 19.06 -12.99 -12.02
N SER A 316 18.32 -14.05 -12.39
CA SER A 316 18.92 -15.25 -13.00
C SER A 316 19.45 -15.04 -14.42
N TYR A 317 18.99 -13.99 -15.10
CA TYR A 317 19.48 -13.54 -16.40
C TYR A 317 20.09 -12.12 -16.34
N GLY A 318 20.52 -11.70 -15.15
CA GLY A 318 21.35 -10.51 -14.94
C GLY A 318 20.60 -9.18 -14.84
N GLU A 319 19.26 -9.17 -14.76
CA GLU A 319 18.51 -7.94 -14.43
C GLU A 319 18.43 -7.80 -12.90
N SER A 320 19.24 -6.91 -12.33
CA SER A 320 19.33 -6.80 -10.87
C SER A 320 18.09 -6.14 -10.26
N CYS A 321 17.68 -6.62 -9.09
CA CYS A 321 16.43 -6.18 -8.47
C CYS A 321 16.64 -5.77 -7.01
N LEU A 322 16.11 -4.61 -6.61
CA LEU A 322 16.05 -4.17 -5.22
C LEU A 322 14.59 -4.10 -4.80
N LEU A 323 14.19 -4.99 -3.90
CA LEU A 323 12.90 -4.92 -3.25
C LEU A 323 13.04 -4.11 -1.96
N HIS A 324 12.02 -3.34 -1.64
CA HIS A 324 11.98 -2.64 -0.37
C HIS A 324 10.58 -2.62 0.21
N GLY A 325 10.49 -2.57 1.53
CA GLY A 325 9.22 -2.60 2.24
C GLY A 325 9.42 -2.55 3.75
N VAL A 326 8.56 -3.27 4.46
CA VAL A 326 8.57 -3.31 5.93
C VAL A 326 8.08 -4.66 6.44
N ASP A 327 8.35 -4.98 7.70
CA ASP A 327 7.91 -6.21 8.36
C ASP A 327 6.41 -6.22 8.63
N TRP A 328 5.85 -5.09 9.01
CA TRP A 328 4.42 -4.93 9.20
C TRP A 328 4.01 -3.45 9.12
N MET A 329 2.86 -3.18 8.48
CA MET A 329 2.35 -1.82 8.40
C MET A 329 0.80 -1.77 8.36
N PRO A 330 0.19 -0.87 9.15
CA PRO A 330 -1.24 -0.60 9.10
C PRO A 330 -1.62 0.23 7.86
N PRO A 331 -2.92 0.31 7.50
CA PRO A 331 -4.07 -0.22 8.22
C PRO A 331 -4.44 -1.66 7.85
N LYS A 332 -3.87 -2.22 6.79
CA LYS A 332 -4.20 -3.58 6.35
C LYS A 332 -3.48 -4.63 7.20
N GLY A 333 -2.21 -4.41 7.56
CA GLY A 333 -1.37 -5.44 8.17
C GLY A 333 -1.31 -6.70 7.29
N GLY A 334 -1.19 -6.51 5.98
CA GLY A 334 -1.13 -7.58 4.98
C GLY A 334 0.27 -8.18 4.85
N ILE A 335 0.37 -9.18 3.98
CA ILE A 335 1.62 -9.88 3.70
C ILE A 335 2.59 -8.96 2.98
N THR A 336 3.84 -8.94 3.45
CA THR A 336 4.96 -8.21 2.85
C THR A 336 6.08 -9.16 2.42
N GLU A 337 7.00 -8.68 1.59
CA GLU A 337 8.20 -9.41 1.17
C GLU A 337 9.10 -9.74 2.38
N GLU A 338 9.21 -8.84 3.36
CA GLU A 338 10.00 -9.09 4.58
C GLU A 338 9.47 -10.29 5.36
N GLN A 339 8.14 -10.40 5.51
CA GLN A 339 7.52 -11.55 6.19
C GLN A 339 7.82 -12.85 5.46
N MET A 340 7.73 -12.85 4.12
CA MET A 340 8.06 -14.04 3.33
C MET A 340 9.53 -14.44 3.47
N LEU A 341 10.44 -13.47 3.41
CA LEU A 341 11.88 -13.68 3.55
C LEU A 341 12.26 -14.16 4.96
N LYS A 342 11.73 -13.53 6.02
CA LYS A 342 11.89 -13.98 7.41
C LYS A 342 11.33 -15.39 7.61
N PHE A 343 10.22 -15.73 6.97
CA PHE A 343 9.65 -17.08 7.04
C PHE A 343 10.53 -18.12 6.37
N MET A 344 11.19 -17.78 5.27
CA MET A 344 12.17 -18.65 4.59
C MET A 344 13.55 -18.66 5.26
N GLY A 345 13.76 -17.89 6.32
CA GLY A 345 15.01 -17.85 7.09
C GLY A 345 16.09 -16.90 6.56
N ALA A 346 15.75 -15.95 5.68
CA ALA A 346 16.70 -14.93 5.25
C ALA A 346 16.96 -13.89 6.36
N ASN A 347 18.18 -13.34 6.40
CA ASN A 347 18.45 -12.13 7.16
C ASN A 347 17.85 -10.93 6.41
N THR A 348 17.03 -10.15 7.10
CA THR A 348 16.36 -8.94 6.57
C THR A 348 16.81 -7.67 7.28
N SER A 349 17.76 -7.79 8.21
CA SER A 349 18.40 -6.68 8.92
C SER A 349 19.76 -6.41 8.26
N LEU A 350 19.71 -6.03 6.98
CA LEU A 350 20.88 -5.75 6.17
C LEU A 350 21.11 -4.24 6.09
N SER A 351 22.34 -3.80 6.35
CA SER A 351 22.75 -2.44 6.04
C SER A 351 22.75 -2.20 4.52
N ILE A 352 22.70 -0.94 4.11
CA ILE A 352 22.74 -0.57 2.69
C ILE A 352 24.03 -1.07 2.00
N LEU A 353 25.16 -1.10 2.72
CA LEU A 353 26.43 -1.61 2.18
C LEU A 353 26.44 -3.13 2.02
N GLN A 354 25.89 -3.88 2.98
CA GLN A 354 25.69 -5.33 2.83
C GLN A 354 24.72 -5.63 1.68
N ALA A 355 23.68 -4.81 1.53
CA ALA A 355 22.74 -4.95 0.45
C ALA A 355 23.40 -4.76 -0.93
N LYS A 356 24.32 -3.79 -1.03
CA LYS A 356 25.15 -3.59 -2.23
C LYS A 356 25.96 -4.83 -2.56
N GLN A 357 26.62 -5.46 -1.58
CA GLN A 357 27.44 -6.66 -1.81
C GLN A 357 26.61 -7.82 -2.36
N LEU A 358 25.41 -8.07 -1.82
CA LEU A 358 24.51 -9.11 -2.32
C LEU A 358 23.98 -8.81 -3.73
N LEU A 359 23.77 -7.53 -4.04
CA LEU A 359 23.31 -7.11 -5.37
C LEU A 359 24.38 -7.34 -6.45
N GLU A 360 25.66 -7.12 -6.11
CA GLU A 360 26.81 -7.34 -7.00
C GLU A 360 27.24 -8.80 -7.10
N ASP A 361 26.81 -9.67 -6.17
CA ASP A 361 27.09 -11.09 -6.22
C ASP A 361 26.40 -11.75 -7.41
N GLU A 362 27.20 -12.24 -8.37
CA GLU A 362 26.72 -12.90 -9.60
C GLU A 362 25.93 -14.18 -9.33
N GLY A 363 25.95 -14.75 -8.12
CA GLY A 363 25.12 -15.88 -7.69
C GLY A 363 23.79 -15.48 -7.06
N VAL A 364 23.60 -14.20 -6.73
CA VAL A 364 22.40 -13.62 -6.11
C VAL A 364 21.70 -12.65 -7.05
N GLY A 365 22.22 -11.44 -7.27
CA GLY A 365 21.69 -10.44 -8.22
C GLY A 365 20.38 -9.76 -7.80
N PHE A 366 19.87 -9.99 -6.59
CA PHE A 366 18.77 -9.23 -6.02
C PHE A 366 18.90 -9.07 -4.51
N VAL A 367 18.25 -8.06 -3.95
CA VAL A 367 18.29 -7.79 -2.51
C VAL A 367 16.97 -7.23 -1.99
N TYR A 368 16.71 -7.45 -0.70
CA TYR A 368 15.62 -6.80 0.04
C TYR A 368 16.19 -5.83 1.09
N ILE A 369 15.63 -4.62 1.15
CA ILE A 369 15.97 -3.62 2.18
C ILE A 369 14.70 -3.28 2.98
N SER A 370 14.76 -3.52 4.30
CA SER A 370 13.70 -3.09 5.21
C SER A 370 13.75 -1.57 5.42
N GLN A 371 12.59 -0.93 5.52
CA GLN A 371 12.47 0.49 5.88
C GLN A 371 13.17 0.79 7.20
N ARG A 372 13.19 -0.17 8.13
CA ARG A 372 13.90 -0.07 9.41
C ARG A 372 15.40 0.21 9.23
N GLU A 373 16.02 -0.43 8.24
CA GLU A 373 17.46 -0.30 7.98
C GLU A 373 17.77 0.84 7.00
N GLY A 374 16.86 1.13 6.06
CA GLY A 374 17.06 2.14 5.02
C GLY A 374 16.61 3.55 5.39
N ARG A 375 15.54 3.69 6.19
CA ARG A 375 14.89 4.96 6.57
C ARG A 375 14.30 4.86 7.98
N PRO A 376 15.13 4.77 9.04
CA PRO A 376 14.65 4.59 10.41
C PRO A 376 13.69 5.70 10.86
N SER A 377 13.87 6.95 10.41
CA SER A 377 12.91 8.04 10.65
C SER A 377 11.51 7.74 10.14
N LEU A 378 11.38 7.15 8.95
CA LEU A 378 10.07 6.77 8.41
C LEU A 378 9.52 5.52 9.09
N TYR A 379 10.38 4.55 9.44
CA TYR A 379 9.99 3.34 10.16
C TYR A 379 9.40 3.63 11.55
N SER A 380 9.87 4.69 12.22
CA SER A 380 9.34 5.12 13.52
C SER A 380 7.83 5.41 13.54
N LEU A 381 7.21 5.57 12.37
CA LEU A 381 5.78 5.88 12.21
C LEU A 381 4.85 4.67 12.26
N VAL A 382 5.34 3.44 12.33
CA VAL A 382 4.50 2.23 12.30
C VAL A 382 3.41 2.28 13.38
N GLY A 383 3.79 2.66 14.61
CA GLY A 383 2.86 2.80 15.74
C GLY A 383 1.79 3.87 15.49
N LEU A 384 2.22 5.11 15.21
CA LEU A 384 1.30 6.22 14.93
C LEU A 384 0.34 5.90 13.78
N ARG A 385 0.82 5.26 12.70
CA ARG A 385 -0.01 4.89 11.54
C ARG A 385 -1.13 3.91 11.89
N GLU A 386 -1.00 3.12 12.96
CA GLU A 386 -2.06 2.23 13.42
C GLU A 386 -3.22 3.02 14.02
N HIS A 387 -2.91 4.09 14.73
CA HIS A 387 -3.87 4.94 15.44
C HIS A 387 -4.61 5.94 14.52
N ILE A 388 -4.05 6.30 13.36
CA ILE A 388 -4.71 7.24 12.43
C ILE A 388 -5.65 6.55 11.42
N LYS A 389 -5.69 5.21 11.36
CA LYS A 389 -6.52 4.35 10.48
C LYS A 389 -6.31 4.48 8.97
N LYS A 390 -5.86 5.63 8.49
CA LYS A 390 -5.80 5.97 7.07
C LYS A 390 -4.35 5.98 6.59
N ARG A 391 -4.17 5.75 5.30
CA ARG A 391 -2.85 5.83 4.66
C ARG A 391 -2.42 7.30 4.60
N PRO A 392 -1.33 7.74 5.23
CA PRO A 392 -0.87 9.13 5.12
C PRO A 392 -0.30 9.41 3.71
N PRO A 393 0.00 10.67 3.35
CA PRO A 393 0.73 11.05 2.14
C PRO A 393 1.97 10.18 1.88
N LEU A 394 2.69 9.85 2.96
CA LEU A 394 3.87 8.99 2.95
C LEU A 394 3.62 7.62 2.31
N ALA A 395 2.42 7.04 2.43
CA ALA A 395 2.08 5.74 1.85
C ALA A 395 2.14 5.73 0.31
N THR A 396 2.07 6.91 -0.31
CA THR A 396 2.27 7.08 -1.75
C THR A 396 3.77 7.17 -2.09
N SER A 397 4.51 8.03 -1.39
CA SER A 397 5.91 8.32 -1.71
C SER A 397 6.91 7.26 -1.22
N GLU A 398 6.60 6.48 -0.18
CA GLU A 398 7.46 5.40 0.36
C GLU A 398 7.66 4.23 -0.62
N LYS A 399 6.87 4.20 -1.70
CA LYS A 399 7.03 3.25 -2.80
C LYS A 399 8.10 3.69 -3.82
N VAL A 400 8.50 4.95 -3.84
CA VAL A 400 9.43 5.50 -4.85
C VAL A 400 10.79 5.80 -4.20
N GLN A 401 11.39 4.79 -3.59
CA GLN A 401 12.65 4.90 -2.85
C GLN A 401 13.83 4.41 -3.69
N GLN A 402 14.99 5.06 -3.50
CA GLN A 402 16.25 4.72 -4.18
C GLN A 402 17.36 4.57 -3.13
N TYR A 403 17.37 3.43 -2.42
CA TYR A 403 18.35 3.15 -1.35
C TYR A 403 19.75 2.84 -1.87
N LEU A 404 19.84 2.32 -3.10
CA LEU A 404 21.07 2.07 -3.83
C LEU A 404 20.94 2.72 -5.20
N ARG A 405 22.07 3.05 -5.83
CA ARG A 405 22.13 3.38 -7.25
C ARG A 405 22.89 2.32 -8.04
N ALA A 406 22.76 2.31 -9.36
CA ALA A 406 23.54 1.45 -10.24
C ALA A 406 24.53 2.25 -11.11
N THR A 407 25.61 1.60 -11.54
CA THR A 407 26.48 2.10 -12.62
C THR A 407 25.76 2.07 -13.98
N GLY A 408 24.84 1.13 -14.17
CA GLY A 408 24.02 0.99 -15.37
C GLY A 408 22.63 1.62 -15.28
N LYS A 409 21.67 1.06 -16.04
CA LYS A 409 20.31 1.62 -16.16
C LYS A 409 19.48 1.40 -14.90
N GLU A 410 18.83 2.45 -14.43
CA GLU A 410 17.95 2.39 -13.25
C GLU A 410 16.48 2.49 -13.64
N ALA A 411 15.65 1.70 -12.97
CA ALA A 411 14.20 1.73 -13.14
C ALA A 411 13.45 1.61 -11.81
N ILE A 412 12.22 2.13 -11.75
CA ILE A 412 11.33 1.94 -10.59
C ILE A 412 9.99 1.38 -11.07
N VAL A 413 9.49 0.36 -10.37
CA VAL A 413 8.17 -0.23 -10.57
C VAL A 413 7.35 -0.09 -9.29
N THR A 414 6.15 0.49 -9.39
CA THR A 414 5.24 0.60 -8.23
C THR A 414 3.79 0.26 -8.59
N GLY A 415 3.02 -0.09 -7.58
CA GLY A 415 1.59 -0.36 -7.71
C GLY A 415 0.75 0.86 -7.30
N PHE A 416 -0.46 0.98 -7.85
CA PHE A 416 -1.44 1.97 -7.38
C PHE A 416 -2.86 1.38 -7.32
N TYR A 417 -3.69 1.95 -6.46
CA TYR A 417 -5.05 1.45 -6.20
C TYR A 417 -6.13 2.39 -6.75
N HIS A 418 -6.03 3.67 -6.41
CA HIS A 418 -6.96 4.70 -6.86
C HIS A 418 -6.41 5.38 -8.12
N GLU A 419 -7.31 5.62 -9.08
CA GLU A 419 -7.02 6.40 -10.28
C GLU A 419 -6.59 7.83 -9.92
N GLY A 420 -5.67 8.38 -10.70
CA GLY A 420 -5.06 9.68 -10.49
C GLY A 420 -3.72 9.64 -9.75
N TYR A 421 -3.29 8.49 -9.23
CA TYR A 421 -1.98 8.33 -8.58
C TYR A 421 -0.86 7.93 -9.55
N GLU A 422 -1.17 7.61 -10.80
CA GLU A 422 -0.22 7.28 -11.85
C GLU A 422 0.73 8.45 -12.11
N SER A 423 0.17 9.64 -12.35
CA SER A 423 0.94 10.84 -12.68
C SER A 423 1.85 11.26 -11.52
N PRO A 424 1.37 11.38 -10.26
CA PRO A 424 2.24 11.69 -9.12
C PRO A 424 3.37 10.68 -8.91
N LEU A 425 3.10 9.38 -9.03
CA LEU A 425 4.13 8.35 -8.87
C LEU A 425 5.18 8.44 -9.99
N LEU A 426 4.78 8.59 -11.25
CA LEU A 426 5.70 8.77 -12.37
C LEU A 426 6.48 10.10 -12.26
N MET A 427 5.85 11.16 -11.74
CA MET A 427 6.53 12.42 -11.44
C MET A 427 7.64 12.21 -10.41
N LEU A 428 7.37 11.50 -9.31
CA LEU A 428 8.39 11.17 -8.30
C LEU A 428 9.53 10.35 -8.90
N MET A 429 9.23 9.37 -9.76
CA MET A 429 10.25 8.56 -10.44
C MET A 429 11.13 9.44 -11.35
N ARG A 430 10.55 10.37 -12.12
CA ARG A 430 11.35 11.33 -12.91
C ARG A 430 12.23 12.20 -12.02
N ARG A 431 11.73 12.64 -10.86
CA ARG A 431 12.53 13.40 -9.89
C ARG A 431 13.66 12.61 -9.24
N ARG A 432 13.55 11.27 -9.18
CA ARG A 432 14.65 10.38 -8.79
C ARG A 432 15.74 10.26 -9.87
N GLY A 433 15.48 10.72 -11.09
CA GLY A 433 16.43 10.64 -12.19
C GLY A 433 16.60 9.24 -12.77
N VAL A 434 15.66 8.32 -12.53
CA VAL A 434 15.73 6.97 -13.11
C VAL A 434 15.46 6.99 -14.61
N HIS A 435 15.98 5.98 -15.32
CA HIS A 435 15.90 5.87 -16.77
C HIS A 435 14.51 5.43 -17.22
N SER A 436 13.86 4.55 -16.46
CA SER A 436 12.52 4.07 -16.76
C SER A 436 11.65 4.01 -15.51
N GLY A 437 10.37 4.34 -15.66
CA GLY A 437 9.39 4.26 -14.58
C GLY A 437 8.16 3.51 -15.05
N LEU A 438 7.61 2.64 -14.19
CA LEU A 438 6.40 1.88 -14.46
C LEU A 438 5.47 1.90 -13.25
N VAL A 439 4.22 2.28 -13.48
CA VAL A 439 3.14 2.15 -12.51
C VAL A 439 2.12 1.14 -13.02
N VAL A 440 1.70 0.22 -12.15
CA VAL A 440 0.78 -0.86 -12.49
C VAL A 440 -0.44 -0.82 -11.57
N LYS A 441 -1.63 -0.93 -12.14
CA LYS A 441 -2.86 -1.17 -11.37
C LYS A 441 -3.03 -2.67 -11.14
N GLY A 442 -2.38 -3.20 -10.12
CA GLY A 442 -2.54 -4.60 -9.70
C GLY A 442 -3.66 -4.79 -8.68
N GLU A 443 -3.96 -6.06 -8.39
CA GLU A 443 -4.92 -6.42 -7.35
C GLU A 443 -4.51 -5.88 -5.98
N GLU A 444 -5.46 -5.25 -5.28
CA GLU A 444 -5.26 -4.59 -3.98
C GLU A 444 -4.22 -3.45 -3.98
N GLY A 445 -3.86 -2.95 -5.17
CA GLY A 445 -2.87 -1.90 -5.37
C GLY A 445 -1.43 -2.42 -5.50
N ALA A 446 -1.24 -3.73 -5.64
CA ALA A 446 0.06 -4.34 -5.91
C ALA A 446 0.61 -3.91 -7.27
N LEU A 447 1.90 -4.13 -7.49
CA LEU A 447 2.55 -3.84 -8.78
C LEU A 447 2.49 -5.00 -9.78
N SER A 448 1.93 -6.15 -9.40
CA SER A 448 1.87 -7.32 -10.27
C SER A 448 0.59 -7.37 -11.12
N MET A 449 0.77 -7.55 -12.42
CA MET A 449 -0.28 -7.90 -13.39
C MET A 449 -0.83 -9.31 -13.12
N THR A 450 -2.03 -9.57 -13.65
CA THR A 450 -2.78 -10.83 -13.52
C THR A 450 -3.08 -11.42 -14.90
N THR A 451 -3.31 -12.73 -14.96
CA THR A 451 -3.75 -13.41 -16.19
C THR A 451 -5.25 -13.28 -16.44
N LYS A 452 -6.01 -12.77 -15.46
CA LYS A 452 -7.46 -12.67 -15.50
C LYS A 452 -7.91 -11.70 -16.59
N ILE A 453 -8.82 -12.16 -17.45
CA ILE A 453 -9.51 -11.29 -18.41
C ILE A 453 -10.42 -10.32 -17.67
N ARG A 454 -10.45 -9.08 -18.18
CA ARG A 454 -11.34 -8.02 -17.72
C ARG A 454 -12.78 -8.52 -17.56
N SER A 455 -13.30 -8.40 -16.34
CA SER A 455 -14.74 -8.43 -16.09
C SER A 455 -15.33 -7.09 -16.54
N GLY A 456 -16.34 -7.09 -17.42
CA GLY A 456 -16.88 -5.87 -18.03
C GLY A 456 -17.34 -4.77 -17.06
N ILE A 457 -17.43 -3.53 -17.58
CA ILE A 457 -17.96 -2.27 -17.03
C ILE A 457 -17.70 -2.02 -15.52
N ALA A 458 -16.46 -2.15 -15.07
CA ALA A 458 -16.04 -1.47 -13.84
C ALA A 458 -15.80 0.02 -14.13
N LYS A 459 -16.27 0.92 -13.25
CA LYS A 459 -15.91 2.35 -13.30
C LYS A 459 -14.43 2.54 -12.91
N GLY A 460 -13.72 3.36 -13.69
CA GLY A 460 -12.31 3.68 -13.50
C GLY A 460 -11.35 2.71 -14.17
N LEU A 461 -10.05 2.90 -13.95
CA LEU A 461 -9.01 2.11 -14.64
C LEU A 461 -9.08 0.61 -14.29
N PRO A 462 -8.89 -0.30 -15.25
CA PRO A 462 -8.92 -1.74 -15.02
C PRO A 462 -7.65 -2.26 -14.32
N VAL A 463 -7.75 -3.45 -13.73
CA VAL A 463 -6.56 -4.22 -13.33
C VAL A 463 -5.74 -4.51 -14.59
N ASN A 464 -4.40 -4.53 -14.46
CA ASN A 464 -3.42 -4.57 -15.57
C ASN A 464 -3.29 -3.27 -16.38
N HIS A 465 -3.90 -2.17 -15.93
CA HIS A 465 -3.53 -0.87 -16.47
C HIS A 465 -2.10 -0.52 -16.09
N CYS A 466 -1.30 -0.15 -17.09
CA CYS A 466 0.10 0.20 -16.95
C CYS A 466 0.35 1.58 -17.57
N SER A 467 1.06 2.44 -16.85
CA SER A 467 1.60 3.69 -17.39
C SER A 467 3.07 3.80 -17.03
N GLY A 468 3.86 4.43 -17.88
CA GLY A 468 5.28 4.52 -17.65
C GLY A 468 5.99 5.51 -18.55
N PHE A 469 7.31 5.56 -18.38
CA PHE A 469 8.20 6.26 -19.28
C PHE A 469 9.51 5.49 -19.45
N ARG A 470 10.21 5.77 -20.55
CA ARG A 470 11.53 5.24 -20.89
C ARG A 470 12.41 6.37 -21.41
N CYS A 471 13.68 6.41 -21.02
CA CYS A 471 14.62 7.36 -21.63
C CYS A 471 14.91 6.98 -23.08
N LEU A 472 14.92 7.98 -23.96
CA LEU A 472 15.35 7.83 -25.34
C LEU A 472 16.85 8.07 -25.43
N ASN A 473 17.56 7.25 -26.22
CA ASN A 473 19.00 7.37 -26.43
C ASN A 473 19.41 8.68 -27.15
N ALA A 474 18.45 9.45 -27.68
CA ALA A 474 18.68 10.74 -28.32
C ALA A 474 18.23 11.88 -27.38
N GLY A 475 19.20 12.68 -26.90
CA GLY A 475 18.94 13.86 -26.09
C GLY A 475 18.03 14.85 -26.82
N SER A 476 16.88 15.15 -26.24
CA SER A 476 15.96 16.18 -26.70
C SER A 476 16.13 17.38 -25.78
N ALA A 477 16.36 18.55 -26.37
CA ALA A 477 16.63 19.81 -25.65
C ALA A 477 15.42 20.40 -24.90
N TYR A 478 14.32 19.64 -24.73
CA TYR A 478 13.05 20.14 -24.22
C TYR A 478 12.66 19.61 -22.83
N ASP A 479 13.41 18.67 -22.24
CA ASP A 479 13.14 18.14 -20.90
C ASP A 479 13.92 18.88 -19.81
N VAL A 480 13.31 19.04 -18.63
CA VAL A 480 13.77 19.88 -17.50
C VAL A 480 15.16 19.47 -16.97
N ASP A 481 15.60 18.26 -17.27
CA ASP A 481 16.91 17.68 -16.93
C ASP A 481 17.74 17.29 -18.17
N GLY A 482 17.32 17.68 -19.37
CA GLY A 482 18.00 17.37 -20.63
C GLY A 482 17.83 15.93 -21.13
N ILE A 483 17.00 15.11 -20.46
CA ILE A 483 16.80 13.70 -20.80
C ILE A 483 15.42 13.50 -21.44
N SER A 484 15.42 13.21 -22.74
CA SER A 484 14.21 12.89 -23.51
C SER A 484 13.55 11.62 -23.00
N ARG A 485 12.26 11.68 -22.66
CA ARG A 485 11.49 10.51 -22.20
C ARG A 485 10.26 10.26 -23.06
N GLU A 486 10.11 9.03 -23.52
CA GLU A 486 8.86 8.56 -24.14
C GLU A 486 7.94 8.03 -23.04
N SER A 487 6.74 8.59 -22.93
CA SER A 487 5.71 8.11 -22.01
C SER A 487 4.72 7.20 -22.72
N PHE A 488 4.24 6.17 -22.02
CA PHE A 488 3.26 5.22 -22.56
C PHE A 488 2.17 4.92 -21.53
N THR A 489 1.01 4.52 -22.04
CA THR A 489 -0.11 4.01 -21.25
C THR A 489 -0.79 2.89 -22.02
N MET A 490 -1.07 1.77 -21.37
CA MET A 490 -1.75 0.62 -21.98
C MET A 490 -2.46 -0.26 -20.95
N GLU A 491 -3.37 -1.11 -21.42
CA GLU A 491 -3.96 -2.21 -20.65
C GLU A 491 -3.32 -3.52 -21.12
N VAL A 492 -2.67 -4.25 -20.21
CA VAL A 492 -2.04 -5.52 -20.54
C VAL A 492 -3.06 -6.66 -20.49
N SER A 493 -3.36 -7.25 -21.64
CA SER A 493 -4.14 -8.48 -21.78
C SER A 493 -3.20 -9.67 -21.85
N ALA A 494 -3.17 -10.51 -20.80
CA ALA A 494 -2.32 -11.71 -20.78
C ALA A 494 -2.67 -12.71 -21.91
N LYS A 495 -3.92 -12.69 -22.38
CA LYS A 495 -4.37 -13.52 -23.50
C LYS A 495 -3.62 -13.23 -24.80
N ASP A 496 -3.22 -11.98 -25.00
CA ASP A 496 -2.50 -11.52 -26.21
C ASP A 496 -1.10 -12.14 -26.28
N TYR A 497 -0.61 -12.66 -25.16
CA TYR A 497 0.69 -13.32 -25.01
C TYR A 497 0.58 -14.82 -24.73
N GLY A 498 -0.59 -15.41 -25.04
CA GLY A 498 -0.81 -16.85 -24.98
C GLY A 498 -1.10 -17.42 -23.59
N PHE A 499 -1.39 -16.57 -22.58
CA PHE A 499 -1.81 -17.06 -21.27
C PHE A 499 -3.30 -17.39 -21.24
N GLU A 500 -3.63 -18.53 -20.62
CA GLU A 500 -5.00 -18.83 -20.26
C GLU A 500 -5.48 -17.94 -19.11
N SER A 501 -6.71 -17.44 -19.23
CA SER A 501 -7.31 -16.61 -18.19
C SER A 501 -7.58 -17.42 -16.93
N THR A 502 -6.87 -17.10 -15.86
CA THR A 502 -7.01 -17.77 -14.57
C THR A 502 -7.23 -16.74 -13.45
N GLU A 503 -8.01 -17.13 -12.44
CA GLU A 503 -8.10 -16.32 -11.22
C GLU A 503 -6.78 -16.37 -10.47
N THR A 504 -6.41 -15.25 -9.87
CA THR A 504 -5.25 -15.21 -9.00
C THR A 504 -5.45 -16.12 -7.79
N PRO A 505 -4.48 -17.01 -7.47
CA PRO A 505 -4.55 -17.81 -6.26
C PRO A 505 -4.73 -16.96 -5.01
N ARG A 506 -5.71 -17.34 -4.18
CA ARG A 506 -5.93 -16.68 -2.90
C ARG A 506 -4.99 -17.23 -1.84
N THR A 507 -4.50 -16.34 -0.99
CA THR A 507 -3.60 -16.64 0.11
C THR A 507 -4.13 -16.17 1.45
N ASP A 508 -5.12 -15.26 1.46
CA ASP A 508 -5.91 -14.89 2.64
C ASP A 508 -5.08 -14.68 3.92
N ARG A 509 -4.06 -13.80 3.82
CA ARG A 509 -3.08 -13.44 4.88
C ARG A 509 -2.12 -14.56 5.32
N SER A 510 -2.10 -15.69 4.63
CA SER A 510 -1.12 -16.77 4.85
C SER A 510 0.20 -16.50 4.14
N VAL A 511 1.25 -16.29 4.95
CA VAL A 511 2.64 -16.15 4.49
C VAL A 511 3.12 -17.47 3.90
N SER A 512 2.86 -18.58 4.59
CA SER A 512 3.26 -19.91 4.13
C SER A 512 2.62 -20.30 2.80
N LYS A 513 1.35 -19.94 2.55
CA LYS A 513 0.68 -20.24 1.28
C LYS A 513 1.27 -19.45 0.10
N ASN A 514 1.68 -18.19 0.33
CA ASN A 514 2.40 -17.42 -0.70
C ASN A 514 3.71 -18.11 -1.06
N ILE A 515 4.48 -18.51 -0.06
CA ILE A 515 5.77 -19.19 -0.24
C ILE A 515 5.58 -20.52 -0.96
N GLU A 516 4.60 -21.33 -0.56
CA GLU A 516 4.28 -22.61 -1.21
C GLU A 516 4.01 -22.43 -2.71
N LEU A 517 3.17 -21.45 -3.07
CA LEU A 517 2.82 -21.17 -4.46
C LEU A 517 4.03 -20.69 -5.28
N GLY A 518 4.82 -19.76 -4.73
CA GLY A 518 5.98 -19.21 -5.42
C GLY A 518 7.12 -20.21 -5.56
N LEU A 519 7.42 -21.00 -4.51
CA LEU A 519 8.43 -22.06 -4.59
C LEU A 519 8.01 -23.18 -5.54
N ALA A 520 6.72 -23.56 -5.55
CA ALA A 520 6.23 -24.53 -6.52
C ALA A 520 6.39 -24.03 -7.96
N ALA A 521 6.08 -22.76 -8.21
CA ALA A 521 6.29 -22.13 -9.51
C ALA A 521 7.78 -22.10 -9.88
N LEU A 522 8.68 -21.69 -8.97
CA LEU A 522 10.13 -21.67 -9.22
C LEU A 522 10.75 -23.06 -9.42
N LYS A 523 10.06 -24.13 -9.00
CA LYS A 523 10.40 -25.54 -9.30
C LYS A 523 9.84 -26.02 -10.65
N GLY A 524 9.25 -25.13 -11.45
CA GLY A 524 8.69 -25.43 -12.77
C GLY A 524 7.25 -25.94 -12.76
N LYS A 525 6.55 -25.96 -11.61
CA LYS A 525 5.14 -26.38 -11.56
C LYS A 525 4.26 -25.35 -12.27
N LYS A 526 3.77 -25.70 -13.45
CA LYS A 526 2.87 -24.86 -14.26
C LYS A 526 1.55 -24.56 -13.54
N GLY A 527 0.91 -23.46 -13.92
CA GLY A 527 -0.38 -23.00 -13.38
C GLY A 527 -0.37 -21.51 -13.02
N PRO A 528 -1.43 -20.99 -12.38
CA PRO A 528 -1.65 -19.55 -12.24
C PRO A 528 -0.51 -18.78 -11.55
N ALA A 529 0.17 -19.39 -10.57
CA ALA A 529 1.31 -18.76 -9.90
C ALA A 529 2.53 -18.66 -10.83
N TYR A 530 2.81 -19.72 -11.59
CA TYR A 530 3.87 -19.75 -12.60
C TYR A 530 3.61 -18.72 -13.70
N ASP A 531 2.40 -18.73 -14.26
CA ASP A 531 2.02 -17.83 -15.36
C ASP A 531 2.09 -16.37 -14.92
N ARG A 532 1.66 -16.07 -13.70
CA ARG A 532 1.78 -14.72 -13.14
C ARG A 532 3.24 -14.29 -12.99
N ILE A 533 4.14 -15.18 -12.55
CA ILE A 533 5.57 -14.84 -12.42
C ILE A 533 6.18 -14.59 -13.80
N VAL A 534 5.91 -15.46 -14.79
CA VAL A 534 6.41 -15.30 -16.17
C VAL A 534 5.88 -14.01 -16.82
N LEU A 535 4.57 -13.77 -16.73
CA LEU A 535 3.94 -12.56 -17.24
C LEU A 535 4.61 -11.31 -16.68
N ASN A 536 4.80 -11.25 -15.36
CA ASN A 536 5.38 -10.08 -14.72
C ASN A 536 6.88 -9.93 -14.99
N ALA A 537 7.65 -11.01 -15.06
CA ALA A 537 9.08 -10.92 -15.41
C ALA A 537 9.26 -10.39 -16.85
N GLY A 538 8.62 -11.01 -17.83
CA GLY A 538 8.76 -10.63 -19.24
C GLY A 538 8.14 -9.28 -19.59
N MET A 539 6.92 -9.02 -19.13
CA MET A 539 6.23 -7.77 -19.45
C MET A 539 6.87 -6.55 -18.77
N VAL A 540 7.34 -6.69 -17.52
CA VAL A 540 8.07 -5.57 -16.87
C VAL A 540 9.36 -5.26 -17.62
N ASP A 541 10.14 -6.29 -18.01
CA ASP A 541 11.37 -6.08 -18.80
C ASP A 541 11.06 -5.33 -20.12
N HIS A 542 10.01 -5.75 -20.84
CA HIS A 542 9.59 -5.09 -22.07
C HIS A 542 9.16 -3.64 -21.85
N LEU A 543 8.32 -3.39 -20.85
CA LEU A 543 7.78 -2.06 -20.57
C LEU A 543 8.83 -1.08 -20.07
N LEU A 544 9.87 -1.57 -19.38
CA LEU A 544 11.01 -0.77 -18.94
C LEU A 544 12.05 -0.55 -20.05
N GLY A 545 11.97 -1.28 -21.17
CA GLY A 545 12.96 -1.23 -22.25
C GLY A 545 14.28 -1.88 -21.84
N CYS A 546 14.22 -2.98 -21.08
CA CYS A 546 15.40 -3.79 -20.77
C CYS A 546 15.99 -4.40 -22.05
N GLU A 547 17.31 -4.59 -22.05
CA GLU A 547 18.03 -5.15 -23.20
C GLU A 547 17.58 -6.60 -23.47
N GLY A 548 17.31 -6.91 -24.75
CA GLY A 548 16.82 -8.21 -25.18
C GLY A 548 15.37 -8.50 -24.78
N ALA A 549 14.57 -7.46 -24.50
CA ALA A 549 13.15 -7.55 -24.19
C ALA A 549 12.27 -6.72 -25.16
N GLU A 550 12.79 -6.42 -26.35
CA GLU A 550 12.05 -5.71 -27.41
C GLU A 550 10.83 -6.51 -27.87
N ASP A 551 10.99 -7.83 -28.03
CA ASP A 551 9.89 -8.77 -28.19
C ASP A 551 9.43 -9.31 -26.83
N VAL A 552 8.16 -9.07 -26.51
CA VAL A 552 7.52 -9.52 -25.28
C VAL A 552 7.56 -11.04 -25.15
N LEU A 553 7.36 -11.79 -26.24
CA LEU A 553 7.32 -13.25 -26.19
C LEU A 553 8.70 -13.82 -25.89
N ALA A 554 9.74 -13.30 -26.54
CA ALA A 554 11.13 -13.65 -26.21
C ALA A 554 11.49 -13.32 -24.75
N ALA A 555 11.05 -12.17 -24.23
CA ALA A 555 11.25 -11.81 -22.82
C ALA A 555 10.56 -12.80 -21.86
N MET A 556 9.36 -13.26 -22.20
CA MET A 556 8.64 -14.29 -21.44
C MET A 556 9.30 -15.67 -21.55
N ASP A 557 9.84 -16.04 -22.71
CA ASP A 557 10.57 -17.29 -22.89
C ASP A 557 11.85 -17.33 -22.06
N ARG A 558 12.58 -16.22 -21.99
CA ARG A 558 13.72 -16.05 -21.07
C ARG A 558 13.32 -16.28 -19.61
N ALA A 559 12.16 -15.76 -19.19
CA ALA A 559 11.62 -15.98 -17.85
C ALA A 559 11.21 -17.44 -17.62
N ARG A 560 10.59 -18.11 -18.61
CA ARG A 560 10.25 -19.54 -18.55
C ARG A 560 11.50 -20.40 -18.40
N GLU A 561 12.53 -20.14 -19.21
CA GLU A 561 13.81 -20.85 -19.17
C GLU A 561 14.51 -20.68 -17.82
N ALA A 562 14.53 -19.46 -17.28
CA ALA A 562 15.08 -19.16 -15.95
C ALA A 562 14.43 -19.98 -14.82
N ILE A 563 13.11 -20.16 -14.89
CA ILE A 563 12.36 -20.96 -13.93
C ILE A 563 12.61 -22.45 -14.17
N ASP A 564 12.40 -22.93 -15.39
CA ASP A 564 12.38 -24.36 -15.73
C ASP A 564 13.78 -24.99 -15.62
N SER A 565 14.85 -24.20 -15.82
CA SER A 565 16.24 -24.63 -15.57
C SER A 565 16.62 -24.66 -14.09
N GLY A 566 15.76 -24.20 -13.18
CA GLY A 566 16.03 -24.09 -11.74
C GLY A 566 16.97 -22.95 -11.34
N ARG A 567 17.45 -22.13 -12.30
CA ARG A 567 18.34 -20.99 -12.03
C ARG A 567 17.69 -19.96 -11.11
N ALA A 568 16.41 -19.65 -11.33
CA ALA A 568 15.67 -18.69 -10.49
C ALA A 568 15.55 -19.17 -9.04
N LEU A 569 15.24 -20.45 -8.81
CA LEU A 569 15.20 -21.03 -7.47
C LEU A 569 16.58 -20.95 -6.79
N LYS A 570 17.66 -21.24 -7.53
CA LYS A 570 19.03 -21.14 -7.03
C LYS A 570 19.37 -19.72 -6.58
N ARG A 571 18.93 -18.67 -7.29
CA ARG A 571 19.11 -17.27 -6.85
C ARG A 571 18.47 -17.01 -5.49
N LEU A 572 17.22 -17.43 -5.32
CA LEU A 572 16.51 -17.23 -4.05
C LEU A 572 17.19 -17.95 -2.88
N LEU A 573 17.62 -19.20 -3.08
CA LEU A 573 18.32 -19.97 -2.04
C LEU A 573 19.70 -19.39 -1.72
N ASN A 574 20.44 -18.92 -2.74
CA ASN A 574 21.70 -18.24 -2.55
C ASN A 574 21.52 -16.95 -1.73
N TYR A 575 20.49 -16.14 -2.04
CA TYR A 575 20.17 -14.94 -1.27
C TYR A 575 19.92 -15.27 0.20
N ILE A 576 19.05 -16.26 0.49
CA ILE A 576 18.73 -16.67 1.86
C ILE A 576 20.00 -17.04 2.61
N ARG A 577 20.87 -17.86 2.02
CA ARG A 577 22.13 -18.30 2.63
C ARG A 577 23.13 -17.16 2.82
N LEU A 578 23.38 -16.37 1.78
CA LEU A 578 24.44 -15.36 1.78
C LEU A 578 24.06 -14.11 2.57
N SER A 579 22.76 -13.84 2.78
CA SER A 579 22.29 -12.73 3.63
C SER A 579 22.80 -12.80 5.08
N HIS A 580 23.23 -13.97 5.56
CA HIS A 580 23.82 -14.14 6.90
C HIS A 580 25.33 -13.94 6.94
N ASN A 581 25.99 -13.92 5.77
CA ASN A 581 27.46 -13.96 5.66
C ASN A 581 28.07 -12.65 5.16
N VAL A 582 27.24 -11.62 4.92
CA VAL A 582 27.67 -10.29 4.49
C VAL A 582 27.81 -9.33 5.66
#